data_AF-A0A8J2XKD0-F1
#
_entry.id   AF-A0A8J2XKD0-F1
#
_cell.length_a   1.000
_cell.length_b   1.000
_cell.length_c   1.000
_cell.angle_alpha   90.00
_cell.angle_beta   90.00
_cell.angle_gamma   90.00
#
_symmetry.space_group_name_H-M   'P 1'
#
loop_
_entity.id
_entity.type
_entity.pdbx_description
1 polymer ?
#
loop_
_entity_poly.entity_id
_entity_poly.type
_entity_poly.pdbx_seq_one_letter_code
_entity_poly.pdbx_strand_id
1 'polypeptide(L)'
;MELFGQALGLGTIGLVAGVLGAVIAALATRGQTSTLTSYVQHFAAGLIIAAATLDLLPEALHLGGGWPLIIGFVLGTAFMLALRALLTRFGHGHSHGDEHGHGHGHGHGHGDSQTKAVTGVNLRLVVALAVVVLIDGAIIGIALSAGGAAALLIAIALSIELLFVAASTAGSARAGGGSLGTAIGVGAFVAVMMPIGAVLGAVVFAGVSAPVLIAGLGFGAAALLFTAVAELLVEAYEIKESTGTIAMAAGGFLLFLILMMLM
;
A
#
# COMPACT_ATOMS: atom_id res chain seq x y z
N MET A 1 3.74 -27.78 2.53
CA MET A 1 5.07 -27.25 2.13
C MET A 1 4.99 -26.49 0.80
N GLU A 2 4.27 -27.00 -0.21
CA GLU A 2 4.15 -26.31 -1.52
C GLU A 2 3.48 -24.93 -1.43
N LEU A 3 2.32 -24.81 -0.79
CA LEU A 3 1.59 -23.54 -0.67
C LEU A 3 2.38 -22.45 0.08
N PHE A 4 3.09 -22.81 1.15
CA PHE A 4 3.99 -21.89 1.87
C PHE A 4 5.13 -21.41 0.97
N GLY A 5 5.77 -22.34 0.24
CA GLY A 5 6.87 -22.01 -0.67
C GLY A 5 6.44 -21.11 -1.82
N GLN A 6 5.25 -21.35 -2.38
CA GLN A 6 4.66 -20.49 -3.41
C GLN A 6 4.32 -19.10 -2.88
N ALA A 7 3.69 -19.01 -1.71
CA ALA A 7 3.35 -17.73 -1.09
C ALA A 7 4.59 -16.88 -0.77
N LEU A 8 5.61 -17.52 -0.18
CA LEU A 8 6.88 -16.87 0.07
C LEU A 8 7.54 -16.43 -1.25
N GLY A 9 7.57 -17.31 -2.25
CA GLY A 9 8.13 -17.02 -3.57
C GLY A 9 7.47 -15.80 -4.22
N LEU A 10 6.15 -15.78 -4.33
CA LEU A 10 5.41 -14.65 -4.90
C LEU A 10 5.61 -13.36 -4.11
N GLY A 11 5.52 -13.42 -2.78
CA GLY A 11 5.75 -12.24 -1.95
C GLY A 11 7.20 -11.71 -2.03
N THR A 12 8.19 -12.58 -2.26
CA THR A 12 9.58 -12.15 -2.44
C THR A 12 9.81 -11.39 -3.75
N ILE A 13 8.98 -11.60 -4.79
CA ILE A 13 9.03 -10.78 -6.01
C ILE A 13 8.76 -9.32 -5.64
N GLY A 14 7.73 -9.09 -4.82
CA GLY A 14 7.39 -7.76 -4.33
C GLY A 14 8.45 -7.17 -3.42
N LEU A 15 9.04 -7.97 -2.53
CA LEU A 15 10.17 -7.52 -1.70
C LEU A 15 11.32 -7.01 -2.56
N VAL A 16 11.71 -7.75 -3.60
CA VAL A 16 12.79 -7.34 -4.51
C VAL A 16 12.42 -6.06 -5.24
N ALA A 17 11.20 -5.97 -5.79
CA ALA A 17 10.72 -4.77 -6.48
C ALA A 17 10.71 -3.54 -5.56
N GLY A 18 10.23 -3.69 -4.32
CA GLY A 18 10.20 -2.65 -3.31
C GLY A 18 11.60 -2.18 -2.89
N VAL A 19 12.52 -3.11 -2.64
CA VAL A 19 13.91 -2.76 -2.30
C VAL A 19 14.58 -2.05 -3.47
N LEU A 20 14.37 -2.49 -4.71
CA LEU A 20 14.88 -1.80 -5.89
C LEU A 20 14.33 -0.37 -6.00
N GLY A 21 13.02 -0.19 -5.83
CA GLY A 21 12.38 1.12 -5.80
C GLY A 21 12.97 2.03 -4.72
N ALA A 22 13.14 1.51 -3.51
CA ALA A 22 13.75 2.23 -2.39
C ALA A 22 15.20 2.65 -2.68
N VAL A 23 16.01 1.77 -3.27
CA VAL A 23 17.40 2.06 -3.65
C VAL A 23 17.45 3.14 -4.72
N ILE A 24 16.65 3.02 -5.78
CA ILE A 24 16.60 3.99 -6.88
C ILE A 24 16.24 5.38 -6.33
N ALA A 25 15.19 5.48 -5.51
CA ALA A 25 14.76 6.76 -4.93
C ALA A 25 15.75 7.31 -3.92
N ALA A 26 16.41 6.46 -3.12
CA ALA A 26 17.37 6.90 -2.12
C ALA A 26 18.65 7.49 -2.77
N LEU A 27 19.04 6.96 -3.93
CA LEU A 27 20.17 7.41 -4.75
C LEU A 27 19.82 8.60 -5.65
N ALA A 28 18.55 8.74 -6.06
CA ALA A 28 18.11 9.88 -6.84
C ALA A 28 18.37 11.20 -6.09
N THR A 29 18.87 12.21 -6.80
CA THR A 29 19.13 13.54 -6.22
C THR A 29 17.81 14.18 -5.76
N ARG A 30 17.88 14.98 -4.69
CA ARG A 30 16.81 15.61 -3.88
C ARG A 30 15.66 16.33 -4.62
N GLY A 31 15.64 16.37 -5.96
CA GLY A 31 14.75 17.18 -6.77
C GLY A 31 13.83 16.42 -7.72
N GLN A 32 13.45 15.17 -7.44
CA GLN A 32 12.38 14.52 -8.22
C GLN A 32 11.03 15.20 -7.93
N THR A 33 10.49 15.82 -8.97
CA THR A 33 9.36 16.73 -8.95
C THR A 33 8.08 16.00 -8.53
N SER A 34 7.28 16.66 -7.68
CA SER A 34 5.98 16.17 -7.21
C SER A 34 5.08 15.68 -8.37
N THR A 35 5.25 16.23 -9.58
CA THR A 35 4.59 15.78 -10.81
C THR A 35 4.86 14.32 -11.18
N LEU A 36 6.11 13.83 -11.12
CA LEU A 36 6.39 12.43 -11.49
C LEU A 36 5.73 11.45 -10.52
N THR A 37 5.70 11.80 -9.23
CA THR A 37 4.99 11.03 -8.21
C THR A 37 3.51 10.91 -8.53
N SER A 38 2.84 12.01 -8.92
CA SER A 38 1.42 11.97 -9.31
C SER A 38 1.17 11.08 -10.54
N TYR A 39 2.02 11.14 -11.57
CA TYR A 39 1.88 10.28 -12.76
C TYR A 39 2.02 8.79 -12.40
N VAL A 40 3.01 8.46 -11.58
CA VAL A 40 3.25 7.11 -11.09
C VAL A 40 2.12 6.60 -10.22
N GLN A 41 1.55 7.44 -9.35
CA GLN A 41 0.41 7.09 -8.50
C GLN A 41 -0.86 6.86 -9.31
N HIS A 42 -1.15 7.70 -10.32
CA HIS A 42 -2.27 7.45 -11.23
C HIS A 42 -2.10 6.13 -11.98
N PHE A 43 -0.89 5.85 -12.46
CA PHE A 43 -0.57 4.58 -13.10
C PHE A 43 -0.80 3.38 -12.17
N ALA A 44 -0.26 3.43 -10.95
CA ALA A 44 -0.47 2.40 -9.95
C ALA A 44 -1.97 2.23 -9.63
N ALA A 45 -2.73 3.32 -9.47
CA ALA A 45 -4.16 3.25 -9.21
C ALA A 45 -4.90 2.52 -10.33
N GLY A 46 -4.60 2.82 -11.59
CA GLY A 46 -5.17 2.12 -12.74
C GLY A 46 -4.86 0.63 -12.77
N LEU A 47 -3.60 0.27 -12.49
CA LEU A 47 -3.12 -1.11 -12.39
C LEU A 47 -3.85 -1.89 -11.28
N ILE A 48 -4.02 -1.29 -10.11
CA ILE A 48 -4.64 -1.93 -8.94
C ILE A 48 -6.17 -2.04 -9.09
N ILE A 49 -6.81 -1.03 -9.68
CA ILE A 49 -8.24 -1.12 -10.04
C ILE A 49 -8.45 -2.28 -11.02
N ALA A 50 -7.58 -2.44 -12.02
CA ALA A 50 -7.65 -3.55 -12.96
C ALA A 50 -7.47 -4.90 -12.25
N ALA A 51 -6.47 -5.04 -11.38
CA ALA A 51 -6.24 -6.26 -10.61
C ALA A 51 -7.46 -6.64 -9.75
N ALA A 52 -8.08 -5.66 -9.09
CA ALA A 52 -9.28 -5.90 -8.30
C ALA A 52 -10.49 -6.30 -9.15
N THR A 53 -10.71 -5.62 -10.28
CA THR A 53 -11.95 -5.72 -11.07
C THR A 53 -11.94 -6.79 -12.15
N LEU A 54 -10.78 -7.08 -12.74
CA LEU A 54 -10.64 -8.01 -13.85
C LEU A 54 -10.13 -9.39 -13.43
N ASP A 55 -9.52 -9.49 -12.24
CA ASP A 55 -8.92 -10.75 -11.77
C ASP A 55 -9.55 -11.19 -10.45
N LEU A 56 -9.37 -10.43 -9.38
CA LEU A 56 -9.76 -10.87 -8.03
C LEU A 56 -11.29 -11.01 -7.83
N LEU A 57 -12.09 -10.04 -8.30
CA LEU A 57 -13.56 -10.12 -8.23
C LEU A 57 -14.13 -11.23 -9.13
N PRO A 58 -13.74 -11.35 -10.41
CA PRO A 58 -14.18 -12.46 -11.26
C PRO A 58 -13.81 -13.83 -10.69
N GLU A 59 -12.61 -14.01 -10.14
CA GLU A 59 -12.20 -15.25 -9.49
C GLU A 59 -13.15 -15.62 -8.34
N ALA A 60 -13.48 -14.65 -7.48
CA ALA A 60 -14.42 -14.87 -6.38
C ALA A 60 -15.84 -15.23 -6.87
N LEU A 61 -16.29 -14.65 -7.98
CA LEU A 61 -17.58 -14.97 -8.60
C LEU A 61 -17.60 -16.36 -9.23
N HIS A 62 -16.51 -16.79 -9.87
CA HIS A 62 -16.38 -18.13 -10.44
C HIS A 62 -16.46 -19.23 -9.38
N LEU A 63 -15.99 -18.97 -8.16
CA LEU A 63 -16.11 -19.90 -7.03
C LEU A 63 -17.55 -20.05 -6.49
N GLY A 64 -18.53 -19.29 -7.00
CA GLY A 64 -19.96 -19.61 -6.86
C GLY A 64 -20.70 -19.01 -5.67
N GLY A 65 -20.21 -17.92 -5.07
CA GLY A 65 -20.75 -17.37 -3.81
C GLY A 65 -20.97 -15.85 -3.76
N GLY A 66 -21.99 -15.34 -4.47
CA GLY A 66 -22.30 -13.90 -4.49
C GLY A 66 -22.51 -13.26 -3.10
N TRP A 67 -23.18 -13.95 -2.18
CA TRP A 67 -23.38 -13.42 -0.81
C TRP A 67 -22.10 -13.38 0.03
N PRO A 68 -21.31 -14.47 0.14
CA PRO A 68 -19.99 -14.41 0.78
C PRO A 68 -19.08 -13.32 0.20
N LEU A 69 -19.10 -13.13 -1.12
CA LEU A 69 -18.36 -12.06 -1.79
C LEU A 69 -18.78 -10.68 -1.28
N ILE A 70 -20.09 -10.39 -1.26
CA ILE A 70 -20.63 -9.11 -0.77
C ILE A 70 -20.25 -8.89 0.70
N ILE A 71 -20.40 -9.92 1.54
CA ILE A 71 -20.06 -9.84 2.96
C ILE A 71 -18.56 -9.54 3.14
N GLY A 72 -17.71 -10.28 2.42
CA GLY A 72 -16.27 -10.06 2.41
C GLY A 72 -15.89 -8.65 1.98
N PHE A 73 -16.51 -8.17 0.89
CA PHE A 73 -16.29 -6.82 0.37
C PHE A 73 -16.68 -5.74 1.38
N VAL A 74 -17.86 -5.84 1.99
CA VAL A 74 -18.32 -4.90 3.03
C VAL A 74 -17.38 -4.91 4.23
N LEU A 75 -16.95 -6.08 4.70
CA LEU A 75 -16.00 -6.20 5.79
C LEU A 75 -14.64 -5.61 5.43
N GLY A 76 -14.16 -5.81 4.20
CA GLY A 76 -12.93 -5.21 3.69
C GLY A 76 -12.99 -3.68 3.65
N THR A 77 -14.06 -3.12 3.09
CA THR A 77 -14.27 -1.67 3.09
C THR A 77 -14.35 -1.11 4.50
N ALA A 78 -15.12 -1.75 5.39
CA ALA A 78 -15.25 -1.31 6.78
C ALA A 78 -13.91 -1.38 7.53
N PHE A 79 -13.13 -2.45 7.31
CA PHE A 79 -11.80 -2.61 7.89
C PHE A 79 -10.85 -1.51 7.41
N MET A 80 -10.79 -1.23 6.11
CA MET A 80 -9.92 -0.18 5.57
C MET A 80 -10.33 1.22 6.05
N LEU A 81 -11.63 1.50 6.15
CA LEU A 81 -12.12 2.73 6.77
C LEU A 81 -11.71 2.85 8.23
N ALA A 82 -11.83 1.76 9.00
CA ALA A 82 -11.42 1.73 10.40
C ALA A 82 -9.91 1.92 10.53
N LEU A 83 -9.10 1.28 9.67
CA LEU A 83 -7.65 1.44 9.61
C LEU A 83 -7.28 2.89 9.33
N ARG A 84 -7.89 3.52 8.33
CA ARG A 84 -7.67 4.94 8.01
C ARG A 84 -8.07 5.87 9.17
N ALA A 85 -9.20 5.60 9.81
CA ALA A 85 -9.66 6.36 10.98
C ALA A 85 -8.70 6.19 12.17
N LEU A 86 -8.15 4.99 12.38
CA LEU A 86 -7.21 4.70 13.44
C LEU A 86 -5.87 5.43 13.22
N LEU A 87 -5.33 5.34 12.00
CA LEU A 87 -4.07 6.00 11.62
C LEU A 87 -4.17 7.53 11.73
N THR A 88 -5.31 8.11 11.37
CA THR A 88 -5.55 9.56 11.51
C THR A 88 -5.76 10.00 12.96
N ARG A 89 -6.39 9.18 13.82
CA ARG A 89 -6.55 9.46 15.26
C ARG A 89 -5.23 9.44 16.03
N PHE A 90 -4.35 8.48 15.77
CA PHE A 90 -2.98 8.50 16.32
C PHE A 90 -2.17 9.73 15.85
N GLY A 91 -2.65 10.42 14.82
CA GLY A 91 -2.14 11.69 14.31
C GLY A 91 -2.31 12.88 15.27
N HIS A 92 -3.39 12.93 16.03
CA HIS A 92 -3.87 14.11 16.78
C HIS A 92 -3.61 14.05 18.29
N GLY A 93 -2.70 13.17 18.75
CA GLY A 93 -2.46 12.93 20.17
C GLY A 93 -1.69 13.99 20.96
N HIS A 94 -1.21 15.08 20.35
CA HIS A 94 -0.56 16.19 21.09
C HIS A 94 -0.73 17.53 20.37
N SER A 95 -1.77 18.28 20.74
CA SER A 95 -1.69 19.71 21.11
C SER A 95 -3.12 20.28 21.24
N HIS A 96 -3.78 19.95 22.35
CA HIS A 96 -4.82 20.81 22.90
C HIS A 96 -4.35 21.22 24.28
N GLY A 97 -3.36 22.11 24.29
CA GLY A 97 -3.16 23.05 25.39
C GLY A 97 -3.91 24.33 25.03
N ASP A 98 -5.07 24.50 25.66
CA ASP A 98 -5.71 25.75 26.05
C ASP A 98 -5.32 27.03 25.28
N GLU A 99 -6.18 27.49 24.37
CA GLU A 99 -6.25 28.92 24.01
C GLU A 99 -7.45 29.55 24.71
N HIS A 100 -7.21 29.95 25.97
CA HIS A 100 -7.94 31.04 26.60
C HIS A 100 -7.06 32.30 26.62
N GLY A 101 -7.61 33.42 26.16
CA GLY A 101 -7.48 34.71 26.84
C GLY A 101 -6.16 35.51 26.69
N HIS A 102 -6.30 36.71 26.12
CA HIS A 102 -5.61 37.97 26.39
C HIS A 102 -4.37 37.99 27.33
N GLY A 103 -3.31 38.70 26.90
CA GLY A 103 -2.50 39.54 27.83
C GLY A 103 -0.98 39.50 27.68
N HIS A 104 -0.41 40.67 27.36
CA HIS A 104 0.93 41.22 27.64
C HIS A 104 2.02 40.40 28.39
N GLY A 105 3.27 40.58 27.95
CA GLY A 105 4.39 40.94 28.84
C GLY A 105 5.51 39.91 29.09
N HIS A 106 6.72 40.28 28.67
CA HIS A 106 8.06 39.97 29.24
C HIS A 106 8.60 38.53 29.33
N GLY A 107 9.83 38.37 28.81
CA GLY A 107 11.01 38.00 29.61
C GLY A 107 11.24 36.52 29.99
N HIS A 108 12.44 36.05 29.64
CA HIS A 108 13.22 34.93 30.18
C HIS A 108 13.17 33.60 29.45
N GLY A 109 14.39 33.15 29.12
CA GLY A 109 14.66 31.86 28.52
C GLY A 109 14.56 30.72 29.52
N HIS A 110 14.01 29.62 29.03
CA HIS A 110 14.33 28.29 29.49
C HIS A 110 14.52 27.42 28.25
N GLY A 111 15.71 26.83 28.16
CA GLY A 111 16.01 25.81 27.19
C GLY A 111 15.13 24.60 27.50
N ASP A 112 14.11 24.40 26.67
CA ASP A 112 13.43 23.13 26.61
C ASP A 112 14.11 22.27 25.56
N SER A 113 14.68 21.18 26.05
CA SER A 113 15.21 20.09 25.27
C SER A 113 14.09 19.48 24.44
N GLN A 114 13.81 20.08 23.29
CA GLN A 114 13.24 19.34 22.17
C GLN A 114 14.24 18.24 21.88
N THR A 115 13.89 17.01 22.29
CA THR A 115 14.52 15.80 21.79
C THR A 115 14.51 15.92 20.27
N LYS A 116 15.62 16.35 19.68
CA LYS A 116 15.86 16.30 18.24
C LYS A 116 15.54 14.88 17.83
N ALA A 117 14.44 14.67 17.13
CA ALA A 117 14.20 13.41 16.46
C ALA A 117 15.30 13.29 15.40
N VAL A 118 16.34 12.50 15.70
CA VAL A 118 17.54 12.31 14.86
C VAL A 118 17.23 11.50 13.58
N THR A 119 15.98 11.19 13.29
CA THR A 119 15.60 10.47 12.08
C THR A 119 14.53 11.25 11.34
N GLY A 120 14.87 11.80 10.18
CA GLY A 120 13.95 12.43 9.21
C GLY A 120 12.91 11.47 8.60
N VAL A 121 12.45 10.49 9.38
CA VAL A 121 11.54 9.42 8.99
C VAL A 121 10.17 9.73 9.58
N ASN A 122 9.16 9.80 8.73
CA ASN A 122 7.77 9.87 9.17
C ASN A 122 7.31 8.47 9.57
N LEU A 123 7.48 8.12 10.85
CA LEU A 123 7.14 6.79 11.38
C LEU A 123 5.66 6.44 11.13
N ARG A 124 4.76 7.42 11.19
CA ARG A 124 3.32 7.19 10.96
C ARG A 124 3.05 6.73 9.53
N LEU A 125 3.68 7.37 8.55
CA LEU A 125 3.61 6.98 7.14
C LEU A 125 4.17 5.56 6.95
N VAL A 126 5.35 5.27 7.52
CA VAL A 126 5.99 3.96 7.41
C VAL A 126 5.10 2.85 7.99
N VAL A 127 4.50 3.07 9.16
CA VAL A 127 3.59 2.10 9.79
C VAL A 127 2.31 1.93 8.98
N ALA A 128 1.72 3.01 8.48
CA ALA A 128 0.54 2.96 7.63
C ALA A 128 0.79 2.10 6.38
N LEU A 129 1.84 2.42 5.63
CA LEU A 129 2.20 1.69 4.41
C LEU A 129 2.62 0.25 4.69
N ALA A 130 3.29 -0.02 5.81
CA ALA A 130 3.64 -1.38 6.21
C ALA A 130 2.39 -2.25 6.44
N VAL A 131 1.33 -1.70 7.05
CA VAL A 131 0.06 -2.43 7.24
C VAL A 131 -0.64 -2.66 5.90
N VAL A 132 -0.67 -1.66 5.02
CA VAL A 132 -1.25 -1.81 3.66
C VAL A 132 -0.53 -2.90 2.88
N VAL A 133 0.81 -2.86 2.84
CA VAL A 133 1.62 -3.86 2.12
C VAL A 133 1.50 -5.26 2.75
N LEU A 134 1.27 -5.35 4.05
CA LEU A 134 0.93 -6.62 4.71
C LEU A 134 -0.40 -7.19 4.20
N ILE A 135 -1.41 -6.34 4.01
CA ILE A 135 -2.71 -6.72 3.45
C ILE A 135 -2.56 -7.13 1.99
N ASP A 136 -1.80 -6.36 1.19
CA ASP A 136 -1.49 -6.69 -0.22
C ASP A 136 -0.84 -8.07 -0.32
N GLY A 137 0.15 -8.33 0.53
CA GLY A 137 0.73 -9.66 0.70
C GLY A 137 -0.35 -10.71 0.99
N ALA A 138 -1.19 -10.49 2.01
CA ALA A 138 -2.23 -11.45 2.38
C ALA A 138 -3.19 -11.77 1.23
N ILE A 139 -3.49 -10.80 0.36
CA ILE A 139 -4.32 -11.00 -0.84
C ILE A 139 -3.66 -11.99 -1.80
N ILE A 140 -2.34 -11.92 -2.01
CA ILE A 140 -1.59 -12.93 -2.79
C ILE A 140 -1.78 -14.33 -2.18
N GLY A 141 -1.70 -14.44 -0.85
CA GLY A 141 -1.87 -15.70 -0.14
C GLY A 141 -3.30 -16.27 -0.23
N ILE A 142 -4.31 -15.40 -0.17
CA ILE A 142 -5.72 -15.78 -0.35
C ILE A 142 -5.95 -16.26 -1.80
N ALA A 143 -5.43 -15.53 -2.78
CA ALA A 143 -5.54 -15.90 -4.20
C ALA A 143 -4.83 -17.24 -4.50
N LEU A 144 -3.70 -17.54 -3.85
CA LEU A 144 -3.07 -18.85 -3.92
C LEU A 144 -3.99 -19.96 -3.38
N SER A 145 -4.64 -19.70 -2.24
CA SER A 145 -5.55 -20.66 -1.61
C SER A 145 -6.83 -20.90 -2.42
N ALA A 146 -7.17 -19.99 -3.34
CA ALA A 146 -8.33 -20.08 -4.23
C ALA A 146 -8.10 -20.90 -5.51
N GLY A 147 -6.86 -21.31 -5.82
CA GLY A 147 -6.54 -22.06 -7.04
C GLY A 147 -5.28 -21.58 -7.76
N GLY A 148 -4.68 -20.47 -7.33
CA GLY A 148 -3.33 -20.05 -7.71
C GLY A 148 -3.18 -19.42 -9.10
N ALA A 149 -4.14 -19.59 -10.00
CA ALA A 149 -4.09 -19.01 -11.35
C ALA A 149 -3.99 -17.48 -11.32
N ALA A 150 -4.85 -16.81 -10.53
CA ALA A 150 -4.85 -15.36 -10.34
C ALA A 150 -3.66 -14.86 -9.47
N ALA A 151 -3.07 -15.73 -8.65
CA ALA A 151 -2.12 -15.30 -7.63
C ALA A 151 -0.83 -14.69 -8.21
N LEU A 152 -0.36 -15.21 -9.35
CA LEU A 152 0.84 -14.69 -9.99
C LEU A 152 0.59 -13.31 -10.63
N LEU A 153 -0.55 -13.11 -11.30
CA LEU A 153 -0.92 -11.82 -11.88
C LEU A 153 -1.07 -10.74 -10.80
N ILE A 154 -1.76 -11.08 -9.71
CA ILE A 154 -1.90 -10.21 -8.54
C ILE A 154 -0.53 -9.89 -7.92
N ALA A 155 0.33 -10.91 -7.74
CA ALA A 155 1.66 -10.68 -7.20
C ALA A 155 2.49 -9.74 -8.07
N ILE A 156 2.41 -9.85 -9.40
CA ILE A 156 3.10 -8.93 -10.33
C ILE A 156 2.54 -7.51 -10.19
N ALA A 157 1.22 -7.34 -10.20
CA ALA A 157 0.58 -6.03 -10.07
C ALA A 157 0.97 -5.33 -8.75
N LEU A 158 0.89 -6.06 -7.63
CA LEU A 158 1.27 -5.55 -6.31
C LEU A 158 2.78 -5.33 -6.17
N SER A 159 3.60 -6.10 -6.88
CA SER A 159 5.06 -5.86 -6.91
C SER A 159 5.41 -4.55 -7.60
N ILE A 160 4.71 -4.22 -8.69
CA ILE A 160 4.89 -2.95 -9.41
C ILE A 160 4.42 -1.79 -8.52
N GLU A 161 3.29 -1.91 -7.84
CA GLU A 161 2.85 -0.93 -6.85
C GLU A 161 3.88 -0.76 -5.73
N LEU A 162 4.34 -1.87 -5.14
CA LEU A 162 5.28 -1.84 -4.02
C LEU A 162 6.61 -1.20 -4.39
N LEU A 163 7.07 -1.35 -5.64
CA LEU A 163 8.23 -0.59 -6.15
C LEU A 163 8.03 0.91 -5.93
N PHE A 164 6.87 1.43 -6.30
CA PHE A 164 6.57 2.86 -6.19
C PHE A 164 6.31 3.29 -4.73
N VAL A 165 5.62 2.47 -3.94
CA VAL A 165 5.38 2.72 -2.51
C VAL A 165 6.70 2.79 -1.74
N ALA A 166 7.61 1.85 -1.97
CA ALA A 166 8.91 1.81 -1.31
C ALA A 166 9.85 2.92 -1.81
N ALA A 167 9.79 3.25 -3.10
CA ALA A 167 10.47 4.42 -3.67
C ALA A 167 10.01 5.73 -3.01
N SER A 168 8.69 5.93 -2.91
CA SER A 168 8.10 7.11 -2.27
C SER A 168 8.52 7.20 -0.80
N THR A 169 8.42 6.09 -0.05
CA THR A 169 8.82 6.01 1.37
C THR A 169 10.30 6.37 1.57
N ALA A 170 11.19 5.80 0.76
CA ALA A 170 12.62 6.10 0.80
C ALA A 170 12.91 7.56 0.42
N GLY A 171 12.24 8.07 -0.61
CA GLY A 171 12.32 9.46 -1.06
C GLY A 171 11.92 10.45 0.04
N SER A 172 10.79 10.21 0.71
CA SER A 172 10.35 11.03 1.85
C SER A 172 11.36 11.02 3.00
N ALA A 173 11.97 9.87 3.31
CA ALA A 173 13.03 9.79 4.32
C ALA A 173 14.28 10.59 3.94
N ARG A 174 14.67 10.61 2.66
CA ARG A 174 15.78 11.47 2.16
C ARG A 174 15.43 12.95 2.21
N ALA A 175 14.19 13.29 1.84
CA ALA A 175 13.67 14.66 1.89
C ALA A 175 13.66 15.20 3.33
N GLY A 176 13.30 14.37 4.31
CA GLY A 176 13.37 14.68 5.73
C GLY A 176 14.79 14.78 6.32
N GLY A 177 15.84 14.60 5.51
CA GLY A 177 17.24 14.67 5.96
C GLY A 177 17.84 13.34 6.42
N GLY A 178 17.14 12.22 6.23
CA GLY A 178 17.65 10.88 6.51
C GLY A 178 18.85 10.49 5.64
N SER A 179 19.71 9.64 6.20
CA SER A 179 20.85 9.05 5.49
C SER A 179 20.39 8.11 4.36
N LEU A 180 21.30 7.78 3.44
CA LEU A 180 21.03 6.80 2.38
C LEU A 180 20.58 5.45 2.96
N GLY A 181 21.30 4.96 3.98
CA GLY A 181 20.98 3.69 4.65
C GLY A 181 19.63 3.74 5.38
N THR A 182 19.28 4.87 5.98
CA THR A 182 17.96 5.06 6.62
C THR A 182 16.85 4.98 5.58
N ALA A 183 17.00 5.63 4.43
CA ALA A 183 16.00 5.64 3.36
C ALA A 183 15.77 4.25 2.75
N ILE A 184 16.86 3.54 2.44
CA ILE A 184 16.78 2.15 1.96
C ILE A 184 16.16 1.25 3.04
N GLY A 185 16.57 1.42 4.30
CA GLY A 185 16.08 0.63 5.43
C GLY A 185 14.58 0.76 5.65
N VAL A 186 14.01 1.96 5.57
CA VAL A 186 12.56 2.14 5.72
C VAL A 186 11.78 1.58 4.53
N GLY A 187 12.29 1.74 3.31
CA GLY A 187 11.66 1.15 2.12
C GLY A 187 11.70 -0.38 2.15
N ALA A 188 12.83 -0.97 2.57
CA ALA A 188 12.97 -2.41 2.76
C ALA A 188 12.07 -2.94 3.88
N PHE A 189 11.90 -2.19 4.97
CA PHE A 189 10.98 -2.55 6.05
C PHE A 189 9.51 -2.59 5.57
N VAL A 190 9.08 -1.63 4.76
CA VAL A 190 7.75 -1.69 4.14
C VAL A 190 7.65 -2.89 3.20
N ALA A 191 8.66 -3.09 2.34
CA ALA A 191 8.65 -4.16 1.34
C ALA A 191 8.64 -5.58 1.93
N VAL A 192 9.27 -5.81 3.10
CA VAL A 192 9.28 -7.14 3.74
C VAL A 192 7.91 -7.54 4.30
N MET A 193 6.98 -6.59 4.47
CA MET A 193 5.62 -6.92 4.87
C MET A 193 4.89 -7.75 3.83
N MET A 194 5.23 -7.63 2.53
CA MET A 194 4.55 -8.37 1.46
C MET A 194 4.75 -9.89 1.55
N PRO A 195 5.99 -10.44 1.63
CA PRO A 195 6.17 -11.88 1.82
C PRO A 195 5.62 -12.39 3.15
N ILE A 196 5.67 -11.57 4.22
CA ILE A 196 5.05 -11.91 5.50
C ILE A 196 3.54 -12.05 5.31
N GLY A 197 2.91 -11.07 4.68
CA GLY A 197 1.48 -11.05 4.37
C GLY A 197 1.09 -12.25 3.51
N ALA A 198 1.82 -12.52 2.43
CA ALA A 198 1.55 -13.63 1.52
C ALA A 198 1.54 -14.97 2.24
N VAL A 199 2.54 -15.23 3.08
CA VAL A 199 2.59 -16.43 3.90
C VAL A 199 1.44 -16.48 4.90
N LEU A 200 1.14 -15.37 5.59
CA LEU A 200 0.04 -15.32 6.55
C LEU A 200 -1.31 -15.58 5.87
N GLY A 201 -1.61 -14.92 4.76
CA GLY A 201 -2.84 -15.12 3.99
C GLY A 201 -2.96 -16.57 3.52
N ALA A 202 -1.89 -17.13 2.98
CA ALA A 202 -1.86 -18.51 2.52
C ALA A 202 -2.10 -19.51 3.67
N VAL A 203 -1.45 -19.32 4.82
CA VAL A 203 -1.62 -20.21 5.98
C VAL A 203 -3.00 -20.09 6.61
N VAL A 204 -3.53 -18.86 6.74
CA VAL A 204 -4.85 -18.63 7.34
C VAL A 204 -5.99 -19.17 6.47
N PHE A 205 -5.85 -19.08 5.15
CA PHE A 205 -6.87 -19.54 4.20
C PHE A 205 -6.63 -20.95 3.66
N ALA A 206 -5.56 -21.63 4.06
CA ALA A 206 -5.29 -23.00 3.68
C ALA A 206 -6.42 -23.94 4.16
N GLY A 207 -7.13 -24.55 3.21
CA GLY A 207 -8.16 -25.55 3.49
C GLY A 207 -9.44 -25.01 4.12
N VAL A 208 -9.66 -23.68 4.10
CA VAL A 208 -10.93 -23.11 4.55
C VAL A 208 -12.04 -23.39 3.53
N SER A 209 -13.29 -23.24 3.96
CA SER A 209 -14.45 -23.51 3.09
C SER A 209 -14.55 -22.49 1.94
N ALA A 210 -15.15 -22.90 0.82
CA ALA A 210 -15.33 -22.03 -0.34
C ALA A 210 -15.99 -20.68 0.00
N PRO A 211 -17.07 -20.60 0.81
CA PRO A 211 -17.63 -19.32 1.23
C PRO A 211 -16.63 -18.41 1.95
N VAL A 212 -15.75 -18.96 2.78
CA VAL A 212 -14.73 -18.18 3.51
C VAL A 212 -13.65 -17.69 2.55
N LEU A 213 -13.19 -18.52 1.61
CA LEU A 213 -12.27 -18.09 0.54
C LEU A 213 -12.86 -16.94 -0.27
N ILE A 214 -14.11 -17.08 -0.71
CA ILE A 214 -14.80 -16.05 -1.51
C ILE A 214 -14.95 -14.75 -0.73
N ALA A 215 -15.27 -14.81 0.57
CA ALA A 215 -15.29 -13.64 1.43
C ALA A 215 -13.88 -13.02 1.59
N GLY A 216 -12.83 -13.84 1.66
CA GLY A 216 -11.44 -13.38 1.67
C GLY A 216 -11.03 -12.65 0.39
N LEU A 217 -11.40 -13.20 -0.77
CA LEU A 217 -11.15 -12.55 -2.07
C LEU A 217 -11.95 -11.24 -2.18
N GLY A 218 -13.21 -11.24 -1.72
CA GLY A 218 -14.03 -10.03 -1.65
C GLY A 218 -13.45 -8.96 -0.74
N PHE A 219 -12.93 -9.35 0.42
CA PHE A 219 -12.19 -8.47 1.32
C PHE A 219 -10.97 -7.88 0.63
N GLY A 220 -10.19 -8.71 -0.07
CA GLY A 220 -9.03 -8.28 -0.82
C GLY A 220 -9.37 -7.29 -1.92
N ALA A 221 -10.42 -7.55 -2.71
CA ALA A 221 -10.87 -6.65 -3.76
C ALA A 221 -11.32 -5.30 -3.21
N ALA A 222 -12.04 -5.30 -2.08
CA ALA A 222 -12.41 -4.08 -1.39
C ALA A 222 -11.18 -3.32 -0.87
N ALA A 223 -10.17 -4.02 -0.35
CA ALA A 223 -8.93 -3.41 0.11
C ALA A 223 -8.16 -2.75 -1.03
N LEU A 224 -7.96 -3.44 -2.16
CA LEU A 224 -7.29 -2.90 -3.35
C LEU A 224 -8.01 -1.67 -3.91
N LEU A 225 -9.35 -1.74 -4.05
CA LEU A 225 -10.13 -0.60 -4.53
C LEU A 225 -10.09 0.57 -3.55
N PHE A 226 -10.12 0.30 -2.24
CA PHE A 226 -9.99 1.34 -1.23
C PHE A 226 -8.62 2.01 -1.32
N THR A 227 -7.53 1.25 -1.39
CA THR A 227 -6.16 1.79 -1.53
C THR A 227 -6.03 2.60 -2.81
N ALA A 228 -6.49 2.07 -3.95
CA ALA A 228 -6.43 2.79 -5.22
C ALA A 228 -7.15 4.13 -5.17
N VAL A 229 -8.32 4.20 -4.55
CA VAL A 229 -9.08 5.45 -4.46
C VAL A 229 -8.53 6.36 -3.37
N ALA A 230 -8.44 5.87 -2.14
CA ALA A 230 -8.19 6.67 -0.95
C ALA A 230 -6.72 7.02 -0.73
N GLU A 231 -5.80 6.21 -1.24
CA GLU A 231 -4.35 6.40 -1.03
C GLU A 231 -3.64 6.83 -2.31
N LEU A 232 -3.99 6.26 -3.47
CA LEU A 232 -3.33 6.62 -4.73
C LEU A 232 -3.99 7.81 -5.42
N LEU A 233 -5.30 7.75 -5.71
CA LEU A 233 -5.98 8.83 -6.44
C LEU A 233 -6.11 10.10 -5.61
N VAL A 234 -6.56 10.01 -4.34
CA VAL A 234 -6.71 11.20 -3.48
C VAL A 234 -5.39 11.96 -3.32
N GLU A 235 -4.28 11.26 -3.06
CA GLU A 235 -2.95 11.87 -2.95
C GLU A 235 -2.51 12.48 -4.28
N ALA A 236 -2.75 11.78 -5.39
CA ALA A 236 -2.34 12.26 -6.70
C ALA A 236 -3.14 13.50 -7.17
N TYR A 237 -4.33 13.74 -6.61
CA TYR A 237 -5.16 14.94 -6.83
C TYR A 237 -4.74 16.17 -6.01
N GLU A 238 -3.80 16.05 -5.07
CA GLU A 238 -3.19 17.24 -4.45
C GLU A 238 -2.41 18.10 -5.47
N ILE A 239 -2.07 17.49 -6.61
CA ILE A 239 -1.52 18.18 -7.78
C ILE A 239 -2.65 18.38 -8.80
N LYS A 240 -2.67 19.55 -9.43
CA LYS A 240 -3.67 19.90 -10.45
C LYS A 240 -3.75 18.80 -11.52
N GLU A 241 -4.95 18.25 -11.67
CA GLU A 241 -5.26 17.23 -12.66
C GLU A 241 -4.85 17.69 -14.08
N SER A 242 -4.31 16.75 -14.85
CA SER A 242 -3.94 16.97 -16.25
C SER A 242 -4.42 15.80 -17.11
N THR A 243 -4.56 16.04 -18.41
CA THR A 243 -4.84 14.97 -19.39
C THR A 243 -3.80 13.84 -19.30
N GLY A 244 -2.56 14.17 -18.95
CA GLY A 244 -1.48 13.19 -18.80
C GLY A 244 -1.65 12.26 -17.60
N THR A 245 -2.06 12.78 -16.44
CA THR A 245 -2.28 11.94 -15.24
C THR A 245 -3.48 11.00 -15.44
N ILE A 246 -4.54 11.45 -16.09
CA ILE A 246 -5.68 10.60 -16.49
C ILE A 246 -5.21 9.50 -17.46
N ALA A 247 -4.39 9.85 -18.46
CA ALA A 247 -3.85 8.88 -19.42
C ALA A 247 -2.96 7.83 -18.73
N MET A 248 -2.23 8.18 -17.67
CA MET A 248 -1.43 7.23 -16.90
C MET A 248 -2.30 6.21 -16.17
N ALA A 249 -3.43 6.62 -15.59
CA ALA A 249 -4.38 5.67 -14.98
C ALA A 249 -4.92 4.67 -16.01
N ALA A 250 -5.30 5.15 -17.20
CA ALA A 250 -5.67 4.25 -18.30
C ALA A 250 -4.50 3.34 -18.73
N GLY A 251 -3.28 3.87 -18.74
CA GLY A 251 -2.06 3.11 -19.06
C GLY A 251 -1.77 1.99 -18.07
N GLY A 252 -1.96 2.23 -16.77
CA GLY A 252 -1.80 1.20 -15.74
C GLY A 252 -2.84 0.08 -15.87
N PHE A 253 -4.09 0.46 -16.12
CA PHE A 253 -5.17 -0.49 -16.40
C PHE A 253 -4.88 -1.31 -17.67
N LEU A 254 -4.41 -0.65 -18.73
CA LEU A 254 -4.04 -1.31 -19.99
C LEU A 254 -2.85 -2.25 -19.82
N LEU A 255 -1.84 -1.89 -19.00
CA LEU A 255 -0.73 -2.80 -18.71
C LEU A 255 -1.26 -4.06 -18.03
N PHE A 256 -2.17 -3.94 -17.05
CA PHE A 256 -2.78 -5.11 -16.42
C PHE A 256 -3.46 -6.01 -17.44
N LEU A 257 -4.26 -5.43 -18.35
CA LEU A 257 -4.92 -6.19 -19.42
C LEU A 257 -3.91 -6.93 -20.31
N ILE A 258 -2.82 -6.28 -20.69
CA ILE A 258 -1.78 -6.91 -21.50
C ILE A 258 -1.15 -8.06 -20.73
N LEU A 259 -0.82 -7.88 -19.46
CA LEU A 259 -0.26 -8.93 -18.61
C LEU A 259 -1.24 -10.11 -18.49
N MET A 260 -2.53 -9.83 -18.24
CA MET A 260 -3.59 -10.82 -18.15
C MET A 260 -3.76 -11.64 -19.44
N MET A 261 -3.54 -11.04 -20.62
CA MET A 261 -3.63 -11.76 -21.90
C MET A 261 -2.40 -12.59 -22.22
N LEU A 262 -1.24 -12.26 -21.65
CA LEU A 262 0.03 -12.94 -21.93
C LEU A 262 0.28 -14.16 -21.04
N MET A 263 -0.49 -14.32 -19.96
CA MET A 263 -0.32 -15.33 -18.93
C MET A 263 -1.51 -16.27 -18.87
#